data_AF-A0A1C2APT6-F1
#
_entry.id   AF-A0A1C2APT6-F1
#
_cell.length_a   1.000
_cell.length_b   1.000
_cell.length_c   1.000
_cell.angle_alpha   90.00
_cell.angle_beta   90.00
_cell.angle_gamma   90.00
#
_symmetry.space_group_name_H-M   'P 1'
#
loop_
_entity.id
_entity.type
_entity.pdbx_description
1 polymer ?
#
loop_
_entity_poly.entity_id
_entity_poly.type
_entity_poly.pdbx_seq_one_letter_code
_entity_poly.pdbx_strand_id
1 'polypeptide(L)' 'TEDAIKRIKEFFGTLNDWKNLSELVPSGFNKSPNLKRTGRAGIFAGSLELVKEGNISLKQKELFDDIYVKEN' A
#
# COMPACT_ATOMS: atom_id res chain seq x y z
N THR A 1 10.11 2.64 5.57
CA THR A 1 9.29 3.46 4.64
C THR A 1 9.84 3.39 3.23
N GLU A 2 11.13 3.61 3.02
CA GLU A 2 11.78 3.54 1.69
C GLU A 2 11.52 2.21 0.95
N ASP A 3 11.70 1.06 1.63
CA ASP A 3 11.41 -0.25 1.03
C ASP A 3 9.94 -0.42 0.62
N ALA A 4 9.03 0.18 1.37
CA ALA A 4 7.60 0.15 1.05
C ALA A 4 7.28 1.04 -0.16
N ILE A 5 7.91 2.22 -0.26
CA ILE A 5 7.81 3.07 -1.45
C ILE A 5 8.33 2.32 -2.67
N LYS A 6 9.52 1.71 -2.58
CA LYS A 6 10.10 0.89 -3.64
C LYS A 6 9.13 -0.23 -4.04
N ARG A 7 8.58 -0.93 -3.06
CA ARG A 7 7.63 -2.02 -3.28
C ARG A 7 6.36 -1.55 -3.99
N ILE A 8 5.80 -0.39 -3.63
CA ILE A 8 4.61 0.15 -4.31
C ILE A 8 4.95 0.57 -5.74
N LYS A 9 6.12 1.19 -5.96
CA LYS A 9 6.61 1.58 -7.30
C LYS A 9 6.80 0.38 -8.24
N GLU A 10 7.11 -0.82 -7.72
CA GLU A 10 7.16 -2.06 -8.53
C GLU A 10 5.82 -2.42 -9.18
N PHE A 11 4.70 -1.86 -8.71
CA PHE A 11 3.37 -2.07 -9.30
C PHE A 11 2.94 -0.94 -10.24
N PHE A 12 3.75 0.10 -10.44
CA PHE A 12 3.41 1.17 -11.38
C PHE A 12 3.27 0.60 -12.81
N GLY A 13 2.32 1.15 -13.58
CA GLY A 13 1.81 0.60 -14.83
C GLY A 13 0.76 -0.51 -14.65
N THR A 14 0.64 -1.10 -13.46
CA THR A 14 -0.36 -2.17 -13.17
C THR A 14 -1.48 -1.73 -12.23
N LEU A 15 -1.35 -0.55 -11.60
CA LEU A 15 -2.34 0.04 -10.68
C LEU A 15 -3.37 0.92 -11.42
N ASN A 16 -3.81 0.48 -12.60
CA ASN A 16 -4.77 1.21 -13.44
C ASN A 16 -6.20 1.23 -12.84
N ASP A 17 -6.52 0.20 -12.06
CA ASP A 17 -7.75 0.05 -11.31
C ASP A 17 -7.49 0.10 -9.80
N TRP A 18 -8.56 0.36 -9.03
CA TRP A 18 -8.50 0.35 -7.57
C TRP A 18 -8.13 -1.03 -7.06
N LYS A 19 -6.97 -1.14 -6.43
CA LYS A 19 -6.47 -2.37 -5.81
C LYS A 19 -6.45 -2.25 -4.30
N ASN A 20 -6.74 -3.33 -3.56
CA ASN A 20 -6.63 -3.30 -2.11
C ASN A 20 -5.15 -3.12 -1.70
N LEU A 21 -4.88 -2.12 -0.86
CA LEU A 21 -3.52 -1.75 -0.45
C LEU A 21 -2.80 -2.91 0.26
N SER A 22 -3.55 -3.74 0.99
CA SER A 22 -2.97 -4.89 1.71
C SER A 22 -2.41 -5.97 0.78
N GLU A 23 -2.84 -6.01 -0.49
CA GLU A 23 -2.29 -6.94 -1.50
C GLU A 23 -0.87 -6.56 -1.94
N LEU A 24 -0.42 -5.33 -1.67
CA LEU A 24 0.95 -4.91 -1.95
C LEU A 24 1.94 -5.40 -0.88
N VAL A 25 1.44 -5.86 0.27
CA VAL A 25 2.27 -6.39 1.36
C VAL A 25 2.95 -7.69 0.92
N PRO A 26 4.29 -7.79 1.01
CA PRO A 26 4.98 -9.02 0.62
C PRO A 26 4.51 -10.23 1.44
N SER A 27 4.33 -11.37 0.77
CA SER A 27 3.83 -12.60 1.38
C SER A 27 4.69 -13.10 2.56
N GLY A 28 5.98 -12.74 2.59
CA GLY A 28 6.88 -13.02 3.71
C GLY A 28 6.42 -12.42 5.05
N PHE A 29 5.61 -11.37 5.03
CA PHE A 29 5.03 -10.77 6.24
C PHE A 29 3.81 -11.54 6.76
N ASN A 30 3.26 -12.49 6.00
CA ASN A 30 2.12 -13.31 6.44
C ASN A 30 2.51 -14.42 7.45
N LYS A 31 3.79 -14.56 7.78
CA LYS A 31 4.32 -15.63 8.63
C LYS A 31 3.93 -15.52 10.12
N SER A 32 3.71 -14.32 10.64
CA SER A 32 3.29 -14.12 12.03
C SER A 32 2.39 -12.88 12.19
N PRO A 33 1.56 -12.80 13.24
CA PRO A 33 0.72 -11.63 13.49
C PRO A 33 1.51 -10.32 13.58
N ASN A 34 2.68 -10.35 14.21
CA ASN A 34 3.56 -9.20 14.34
C ASN A 34 4.11 -8.76 12.99
N LEU A 35 4.58 -9.71 12.16
CA LEU A 35 5.06 -9.40 10.82
C LEU A 35 3.93 -8.86 9.94
N LYS A 36 2.72 -9.43 10.01
CA LYS A 36 1.56 -8.93 9.26
C LYS A 36 1.30 -7.46 9.57
N ARG A 37 1.33 -7.10 10.86
CA ARG A 37 1.13 -5.72 11.32
C ARG A 37 2.23 -4.80 10.80
N THR A 38 3.49 -5.22 10.89
CA THR A 38 4.65 -4.45 10.39
C THR A 38 4.58 -4.23 8.88
N GLY A 39 4.27 -5.27 8.10
CA GLY A 39 4.16 -5.18 6.65
C GLY A 39 3.05 -4.22 6.21
N ARG A 40 1.87 -4.31 6.84
CA ARG A 40 0.75 -3.38 6.60
C ARG A 40 1.11 -1.94 6.96
N ALA A 41 1.70 -1.71 8.13
CA ALA A 41 2.12 -0.37 8.56
C ALA A 41 3.18 0.24 7.62
N GLY A 42 4.13 -0.59 7.16
CA GLY A 42 5.16 -0.17 6.22
C GLY A 42 4.57 0.27 4.87
N ILE A 43 3.74 -0.58 4.26
CA ILE A 43 3.03 -0.26 3.00
C ILE A 43 2.15 0.97 3.16
N PHE A 44 1.41 1.09 4.27
CA PHE A 44 0.56 2.25 4.51
C PHE A 44 1.38 3.55 4.59
N ALA A 45 2.46 3.57 5.37
CA ALA A 45 3.35 4.72 5.45
C ALA A 45 3.97 5.09 4.08
N GLY A 46 4.43 4.09 3.31
CA GLY A 46 4.96 4.32 1.97
C GLY A 46 3.92 4.86 1.00
N SER A 47 2.65 4.43 1.12
CA SER A 47 1.57 4.93 0.28
C SER A 47 1.24 6.40 0.57
N LEU A 48 1.30 6.84 1.83
CA LEU A 48 1.04 8.23 2.18
C LEU A 48 2.11 9.19 1.62
N GLU A 49 3.38 8.77 1.62
CA GLU A 49 4.44 9.56 0.97
C GLU A 49 4.22 9.67 -0.54
N LEU A 50 3.82 8.58 -1.20
CA LEU A 50 3.52 8.60 -2.64
C LEU A 50 2.28 9.43 -3.00
N VAL A 51 1.27 9.46 -2.12
CA VAL A 51 0.12 10.37 -2.25
C VAL A 51 0.59 11.83 -2.13
N LYS A 52 1.44 12.13 -1.16
CA LYS A 52 1.99 13.48 -0.95
C LYS A 52 2.80 13.97 -2.16
N GLU A 53 3.51 13.07 -2.83
CA GLU A 53 4.24 13.35 -4.07
C GLU A 53 3.32 13.43 -5.31
N GLY A 54 2.04 13.06 -5.19
CA GLY A 54 1.08 13.06 -6.31
C GLY A 54 1.22 11.88 -7.27
N ASN A 55 1.93 10.81 -6.90
CA ASN A 55 2.12 9.63 -7.76
C ASN A 55 0.93 8.68 -7.75
N ILE A 56 0.20 8.60 -6.63
CA ILE A 56 -0.93 7.67 -6.45
C ILE A 56 -2.11 8.37 -5.75
N SER A 57 -3.27 7.76 -5.85
CA SER A 57 -4.49 8.10 -5.12
C SER A 57 -4.86 6.98 -4.14
N LEU A 58 -5.38 7.36 -2.97
CA LEU A 58 -5.94 6.44 -1.98
C LEU A 58 -7.45 6.65 -1.83
N LYS A 59 -8.18 5.57 -1.55
CA LYS A 59 -9.64 5.59 -1.30
C LYS A 59 -9.99 4.71 -0.11
N GLN A 60 -10.79 5.23 0.81
CA GLN A 60 -11.43 4.51 1.90
C GLN A 60 -12.90 4.95 1.96
N LYS A 61 -13.83 4.00 2.10
CA LYS A 61 -15.26 4.30 2.04
C LYS A 61 -15.80 4.75 3.41
N GLU A 62 -15.67 3.90 4.43
CA GLU A 62 -16.05 4.22 5.81
C GLU A 62 -14.84 4.16 6.76
N LEU A 63 -15.02 4.63 8.00
CA LEU A 63 -13.99 4.50 9.03
C LEU A 63 -13.63 3.03 9.25
N PHE A 64 -12.33 2.74 9.20
CA PHE A 64 -11.75 1.41 9.37
C PHE A 64 -12.05 0.39 8.25
N ASP A 65 -12.64 0.84 7.13
CA ASP A 65 -12.74 0.02 5.92
C ASP A 65 -11.36 -0.20 5.28
N ASP A 66 -11.34 -1.15 4.36
CA ASP A 66 -10.22 -1.39 3.46
C ASP A 66 -9.81 -0.11 2.72
N ILE A 67 -8.50 -0.01 2.53
CA ILE A 67 -7.87 1.09 1.80
C ILE A 67 -7.50 0.58 0.42
N TYR A 68 -7.86 1.35 -0.60
CA TYR A 68 -7.56 1.07 -1.99
C TYR A 68 -6.55 2.07 -2.53
N VAL A 69 -5.75 1.62 -3.49
CA VAL A 69 -4.72 2.40 -4.16
C VAL A 69 -4.88 2.32 -5.68
N LYS A 70 -4.60 3.42 -6.36
CA LYS A 70 -4.58 3.54 -7.82
C LYS A 70 -3.45 4.51 -8.21
N GLU A 71 -2.79 4.27 -9.33
CA GLU A 71 -1.85 5.21 -9.94
C GLU A 71 -2.60 6.40 -10.59
N ASN A 72 -1.97 7.57 -10.58
CA ASN A 72 -2.54 8.80 -11.13
C ASN A 72 -2.31 8.95 -12.64
#